data_AF-F4GZJ7-F1
#
_entry.id   AF-F4GZJ7-F1
#
_cell.length_a   1.000
_cell.length_b   1.000
_cell.length_c   1.000
_cell.angle_alpha   90.00
_cell.angle_beta   90.00
_cell.angle_gamma   90.00
#
_symmetry.space_group_name_H-M   'P 1'
#
loop_
_entity.id
_entity.type
_entity.pdbx_description
1 polymer ?
#
loop_
_entity_poly.entity_id
_entity_poly.type
_entity_poly.pdbx_seq_one_letter_code
_entity_poly.pdbx_strand_id
1 'polypeptide(L)'
;MTVHDAPPVVPVSAEMRYAKVRAATDHTTVGLVTTTGDGRVTIACACGMELTNGPTWTLDEHIRLHRAEARFLALAAVAPPGIPRLVTWDVAPQDAAR
;
A
#
# COMPACT_ATOMS: atom_id res chain seq x y z
N MET A 1 -27.53 -40.54 -5.46
CA MET A 1 -26.18 -39.97 -5.58
C MET A 1 -26.33 -38.50 -5.95
N THR A 2 -26.53 -37.65 -4.95
CA THR A 2 -26.72 -36.21 -5.12
C THR A 2 -25.34 -35.57 -5.15
N VAL A 3 -24.96 -35.05 -6.31
CA VAL A 3 -23.73 -34.30 -6.49
C VAL A 3 -23.96 -32.93 -5.85
N HIS A 4 -23.26 -32.62 -4.77
CA HIS A 4 -23.23 -31.26 -4.23
C HIS A 4 -22.39 -30.41 -5.17
N ASP A 5 -23.03 -29.39 -5.75
CA ASP A 5 -22.39 -28.41 -6.60
C ASP A 5 -21.29 -27.70 -5.79
N ALA A 6 -20.03 -27.86 -6.22
CA ALA A 6 -18.92 -27.23 -5.53
C ALA A 6 -19.02 -25.71 -5.75
N PRO A 7 -18.80 -24.86 -4.73
CA PRO A 7 -18.86 -23.42 -4.91
C PRO A 7 -17.84 -22.98 -5.98
N PRO A 8 -18.16 -21.96 -6.78
CA PRO A 8 -17.29 -21.52 -7.87
C PRO A 8 -15.91 -21.12 -7.33
N VAL A 9 -14.85 -21.61 -7.98
CA VAL A 9 -13.47 -21.23 -7.66
C VAL A 9 -13.27 -19.76 -8.04
N VAL A 10 -13.42 -18.87 -7.07
CA VAL A 10 -12.98 -17.47 -7.23
C VAL A 10 -11.45 -17.49 -7.29
N PRO A 11 -10.82 -16.91 -8.32
CA PRO A 11 -9.37 -16.80 -8.33
C PRO A 11 -8.95 -16.03 -7.08
N VAL A 12 -8.17 -16.68 -6.21
CA VAL A 12 -7.58 -16.16 -4.95
C VAL A 12 -6.79 -14.84 -5.13
N SER A 13 -6.68 -14.36 -6.36
CA SER A 13 -5.97 -13.15 -6.77
C SER A 13 -6.85 -11.96 -7.15
N ALA A 14 -8.18 -12.10 -7.27
CA ALA A 14 -9.02 -10.97 -7.70
C ALA A 14 -8.95 -9.80 -6.70
N GLU A 15 -9.23 -10.06 -5.43
CA GLU A 15 -9.17 -9.06 -4.36
C GLU A 15 -7.75 -8.49 -4.18
N MET A 16 -6.73 -9.35 -4.22
CA MET A 16 -5.33 -8.90 -4.15
C MET A 16 -4.94 -8.00 -5.33
N ARG A 17 -5.41 -8.30 -6.54
CA ARG A 17 -5.20 -7.44 -7.72
C ARG A 17 -5.87 -6.08 -7.54
N TYR A 18 -7.12 -6.06 -7.09
CA TYR A 18 -7.82 -4.81 -6.82
C TYR A 18 -7.15 -4.00 -5.71
N ALA A 19 -6.75 -4.63 -4.61
CA ALA A 19 -6.03 -3.98 -3.52
C ALA A 19 -4.71 -3.37 -3.99
N LYS A 20 -3.94 -4.09 -4.82
CA LYS A 20 -2.71 -3.56 -5.41
C LYS A 20 -2.96 -2.35 -6.31
N VAL A 21 -3.98 -2.40 -7.17
CA VAL A 21 -4.31 -1.28 -8.07
C VAL A 21 -4.75 -0.07 -7.26
N ARG A 22 -5.63 -0.27 -6.27
CA ARG A 22 -6.09 0.79 -5.37
C ARG A 22 -4.92 1.44 -4.61
N ALA A 23 -4.03 0.65 -4.02
CA ALA A 23 -2.85 1.20 -3.35
C ALA A 23 -1.97 2.03 -4.28
N ALA A 24 -1.83 1.62 -5.55
CA ALA A 24 -1.08 2.39 -6.53
C ALA A 24 -1.77 3.71 -6.90
N THR A 25 -3.10 3.72 -7.06
CA THR A 25 -3.86 4.94 -7.39
C THR A 25 -3.90 5.91 -6.22
N ASP A 26 -4.13 5.41 -5.02
CA ASP A 26 -4.31 6.21 -3.80
C ASP A 26 -2.98 6.81 -3.30
N HIS A 27 -1.84 6.22 -3.72
CA HIS A 27 -0.49 6.71 -3.39
C HIS A 27 0.29 7.21 -4.61
N THR A 28 -0.40 7.95 -5.48
CA THR A 28 0.24 8.68 -6.59
C THR A 28 0.84 10.00 -6.07
N THR A 29 2.03 10.35 -6.55
CA THR A 29 2.63 11.66 -6.27
C THR A 29 1.90 12.73 -7.07
N VAL A 30 1.55 13.84 -6.44
CA VAL A 30 0.76 14.92 -7.03
C VAL A 30 1.47 16.26 -6.82
N GLY A 31 1.20 17.21 -7.71
CA GLY A 31 1.79 18.55 -7.68
C GLY A 31 3.20 18.59 -8.26
N LEU A 32 3.99 19.58 -7.81
CA LEU A 32 5.34 19.86 -8.28
C LEU A 32 6.35 19.63 -7.16
N VAL A 33 7.55 19.20 -7.56
CA VAL A 33 8.69 19.13 -6.66
C VAL A 33 9.07 20.53 -6.22
N THR A 34 9.22 20.74 -4.92
CA THR A 34 9.60 22.02 -4.33
C THR A 34 10.87 21.89 -3.51
N THR A 35 11.73 22.91 -3.54
CA THR A 35 12.88 23.02 -2.64
C THR A 35 12.56 24.04 -1.56
N THR A 36 12.72 23.66 -0.30
CA THR A 36 12.49 24.51 0.87
C THR A 36 13.73 25.35 1.19
N GLY A 37 13.57 26.40 2.01
CA GLY A 37 14.67 27.31 2.36
C GLY A 37 15.84 26.68 3.13
N ASP A 38 15.61 25.50 3.73
CA ASP A 38 16.62 24.68 4.39
C ASP A 38 17.24 23.60 3.47
N GLY A 39 16.93 23.63 2.17
CA GLY A 39 17.50 22.76 1.16
C GLY A 39 16.86 21.37 1.05
N ARG A 40 15.76 21.09 1.77
CA ARG A 40 14.98 19.88 1.56
C ARG A 40 14.18 19.96 0.26
N VAL A 41 13.91 18.80 -0.32
CA VAL A 41 13.17 18.63 -1.56
C VAL A 41 11.93 17.81 -1.24
N THR A 42 10.75 18.35 -1.58
CA THR A 42 9.46 17.79 -1.21
C THR A 42 8.53 17.59 -2.40
N ILE A 43 7.59 16.65 -2.29
CA ILE A 43 6.45 16.49 -3.19
C ILE A 43 5.26 15.88 -2.41
N ALA A 44 4.03 16.23 -2.78
CA ALA A 44 2.85 15.66 -2.15
C ALA A 44 2.51 14.26 -2.70
N CYS A 45 1.90 13.44 -1.85
CA CYS A 45 1.23 12.19 -2.22
C CYS A 45 -0.29 12.37 -2.13
N ALA A 46 -1.06 11.70 -2.99
CA ALA A 46 -2.52 11.76 -3.00
C ALA A 46 -3.17 11.33 -1.68
N CYS A 47 -2.48 10.54 -0.86
CA CYS A 47 -2.90 10.19 0.49
C CYS A 47 -2.77 11.33 1.52
N GLY A 48 -2.26 12.50 1.10
CA GLY A 48 -2.07 13.67 1.96
C GLY A 48 -0.69 13.77 2.61
N MET A 49 0.19 12.78 2.43
CA MET A 49 1.56 12.83 2.96
C MET A 49 2.44 13.76 2.11
N GLU A 50 3.21 14.62 2.77
CA GLU A 50 4.35 15.29 2.14
C GLU A 50 5.58 14.37 2.20
N LEU A 51 6.07 13.98 1.02
CA LEU A 51 7.25 13.15 0.87
C LEU A 51 8.45 14.07 0.73
N THR A 52 9.45 13.86 1.58
CA THR A 52 10.60 14.78 1.75
C THR A 52 11.89 13.98 1.82
N ASN A 53 12.96 14.46 1.18
CA ASN A 53 14.28 13.88 1.39
C ASN A 53 14.77 14.12 2.82
N GLY A 54 15.97 13.64 3.14
CA GLY A 54 16.57 13.76 4.45
C GLY A 54 18.08 13.61 4.37
N PRO A 55 18.77 13.56 5.52
CA PRO A 55 20.22 13.71 5.54
C PRO A 55 20.98 12.63 4.78
N THR A 56 20.42 11.42 4.74
CA THR A 56 21.08 10.22 4.19
C THR A 56 20.24 9.51 3.12
N TRP A 57 19.13 10.11 2.69
CA TRP A 57 18.23 9.52 1.70
C TRP A 57 17.69 10.59 0.75
N THR A 58 17.29 10.14 -0.43
CA THR A 58 16.75 10.95 -1.50
C THR A 58 15.23 11.02 -1.43
N LEU A 59 14.64 11.99 -2.13
CA LEU A 59 13.18 12.06 -2.27
C LEU A 59 12.62 10.79 -2.95
N ASP A 60 13.31 10.27 -3.96
CA ASP A 60 12.90 9.05 -4.66
C ASP A 60 12.90 7.83 -3.74
N GLU A 61 13.88 7.71 -2.84
CA GLU A 61 13.88 6.65 -1.82
C GLU A 61 12.68 6.76 -0.88
N HIS A 62 12.31 7.96 -0.43
CA HIS A 62 11.11 8.14 0.38
C HIS A 62 9.84 7.77 -0.41
N ILE A 63 9.72 8.19 -1.67
CA ILE A 63 8.59 7.81 -2.54
C ILE A 63 8.48 6.28 -2.68
N ARG A 64 9.60 5.60 -2.94
CA ARG A 64 9.63 4.14 -3.11
C ARG A 64 9.23 3.43 -1.82
N LEU A 65 9.78 3.86 -0.68
CA LEU A 65 9.48 3.27 0.62
C LEU A 65 7.99 3.43 0.97
N HIS A 66 7.48 4.65 0.86
CA HIS A 66 6.09 4.96 1.16
C HIS A 66 5.10 4.13 0.31
N ARG A 67 5.34 4.03 -1.00
CA ARG A 67 4.50 3.22 -1.90
C ARG A 67 4.62 1.73 -1.63
N ALA A 68 5.82 1.25 -1.27
CA ALA A 68 6.04 -0.15 -0.92
C ALA A 68 5.27 -0.52 0.36
N GLU A 69 5.32 0.34 1.38
CA GLU A 69 4.57 0.19 2.63
C GLU A 69 3.07 0.20 2.38
N ALA A 70 2.54 1.19 1.64
CA ALA A 70 1.12 1.26 1.31
C ALA A 70 0.62 0.01 0.57
N ARG A 71 1.40 -0.47 -0.41
CA ARG A 71 1.09 -1.70 -1.14
C ARG A 71 1.15 -2.93 -0.23
N PHE A 72 2.13 -2.99 0.68
CA PHE A 72 2.25 -4.08 1.63
C PHE A 72 1.00 -4.13 2.54
N LEU A 73 0.61 -3.01 3.13
CA LEU A 73 -0.56 -2.92 4.01
C LEU A 73 -1.85 -3.33 3.28
N ALA A 74 -2.08 -2.81 2.08
CA ALA A 74 -3.25 -3.15 1.28
C ALA A 74 -3.32 -4.65 0.93
N LEU A 75 -2.19 -5.26 0.57
CA LEU A 75 -2.12 -6.70 0.28
C LEU A 75 -2.25 -7.55 1.55
N ALA A 76 -1.64 -7.14 2.66
CA ALA A 76 -1.68 -7.86 3.92
C ALA A 76 -3.10 -7.93 4.51
N ALA A 77 -3.92 -6.89 4.27
CA ALA A 77 -5.31 -6.80 4.70
C ALA A 77 -6.25 -7.77 3.95
N VAL A 78 -5.96 -8.08 2.69
CA VAL A 78 -6.80 -8.98 1.85
C VAL A 78 -6.14 -10.34 1.57
N ALA A 79 -4.97 -10.60 2.15
CA ALA A 79 -4.26 -11.85 1.93
C ALA A 79 -5.05 -13.02 2.52
N PRO A 80 -5.37 -14.06 1.72
CA PRO A 80 -6.11 -15.22 2.23
C PRO A 80 -5.33 -15.95 3.34
N PRO A 81 -6.06 -16.63 4.25
CA PRO A 81 -5.45 -17.48 5.25
C PRO A 81 -4.49 -18.51 4.62
N GLY A 82 -3.35 -18.75 5.26
CA GLY A 82 -2.37 -19.73 4.80
C GLY A 82 -1.35 -19.22 3.78
N ILE A 83 -1.43 -17.96 3.31
CA ILE A 83 -0.30 -17.37 2.57
C ILE A 83 0.91 -17.27 3.50
N PRO A 84 2.08 -17.84 3.10
CA PRO A 84 3.30 -17.71 3.89
C PRO A 84 3.68 -16.25 4.11
N ARG A 85 3.95 -15.87 5.37
CA ARG A 85 4.47 -14.56 5.73
C ARG A 85 5.89 -14.71 6.25
N LEU A 86 6.80 -13.87 5.77
CA LEU A 86 8.19 -13.84 6.24
C LEU A 86 8.31 -13.29 7.67
N VAL A 87 7.35 -12.46 8.08
CA VAL A 87 7.27 -11.87 9.41
C VAL A 87 5.86 -12.05 9.96
N THR A 88 5.74 -12.24 11.27
CA THR A 88 4.46 -12.18 11.97
C THR A 88 3.90 -10.76 11.81
N TRP A 89 2.62 -10.65 11.45
CA TRP A 89 1.97 -9.35 11.26
C TRP A 89 0.54 -9.40 11.79
N ASP A 90 0.30 -8.66 12.87
CA ASP A 90 -1.04 -8.45 13.41
C ASP A 90 -1.69 -7.29 12.65
N VAL A 91 -2.68 -7.60 11.80
CA VAL A 91 -3.52 -6.56 11.20
C VAL A 91 -4.48 -6.09 12.30
N ALA A 92 -4.14 -5.03 13.02
CA ALA A 92 -5.15 -4.32 13.80
C ALA A 92 -6.17 -3.72 12.81
N PRO A 93 -7.49 -3.95 13.00
CA PRO A 93 -8.50 -3.38 12.12
C PRO A 93 -8.47 -1.85 12.19
N GLN A 94 -8.51 -1.21 11.02
CA GLN A 94 -8.31 0.23 10.84
C GLN A 94 -9.60 1.05 11.10
N ASP A 95 -10.67 0.40 11.57
CA ASP A 95 -11.96 1.03 11.86
C ASP A 95 -12.07 1.46 13.34
N ALA A 96 -11.14 2.31 13.78
CA ALA A 96 -11.20 2.96 15.09
C ALA A 96 -10.89 4.46 15.00
N ALA A 97 -11.36 5.15 13.95
CA ALA A 97 -11.42 6.61 13.92
C ALA A 97 -12.36 7.10 12.81
N ARG A 98 -13.67 7.09 13.07
CA ARG A 98 -14.60 8.05 12.47
C ARG A 98 -15.68 8.44 13.46
#